data_AF-A0A354FLY2-F1
#
_entry.id   AF-A0A354FLY2-F1
#
_cell.length_a   1.000
_cell.length_b   1.000
_cell.length_c   1.000
_cell.angle_alpha   90.00
_cell.angle_beta   90.00
_cell.angle_gamma   90.00
#
_symmetry.space_group_name_H-M   'P 1'
#
loop_
_entity.id
_entity.type
_entity.pdbx_description
1 polymer ?
#
loop_
_entity_poly.entity_id
_entity_poly.type
_entity_poly.pdbx_seq_one_letter_code
_entity_poly.pdbx_strand_id
1 'polypeptide(L)' 'SKDIIISGGENISSLEVEEALYKHPAVLEAAVVARPDEKW' A
#
# COMPACT_ATOMS: atom_id res chain seq x y z
N SER A 1 9.51 4.09 12.83
CA SER A 1 8.10 3.77 12.52
C SER A 1 8.08 3.10 11.16
N LYS A 2 7.46 1.94 10.99
CA LYS A 2 7.28 1.31 9.67
C LYS A 2 5.80 1.42 9.32
N ASP A 3 5.48 1.90 8.12
CA ASP A 3 4.10 2.00 7.64
C ASP A 3 3.64 0.63 7.13
N ILE A 4 2.95 -0.10 8.02
CA ILE A 4 2.43 -1.45 7.76
C ILE A 4 0.90 -1.39 7.77
N ILE A 5 0.30 -1.88 6.70
CA ILE A 5 -1.14 -2.11 6.57
C ILE A 5 -1.41 -3.57 6.89
N ILE A 6 -2.35 -3.85 7.78
CA ILE A 6 -2.80 -5.21 8.07
C ILE A 6 -4.13 -5.42 7.35
N SER A 7 -4.19 -6.41 6.46
CA SER A 7 -5.38 -6.74 5.69
C SER A 7 -5.54 -8.25 5.60
N GLY A 8 -6.70 -8.79 5.99
CA GLY A 8 -6.96 -10.24 5.93
C GLY A 8 -6.00 -11.11 6.79
N GLY A 9 -5.34 -10.52 7.78
CA GLY A 9 -4.32 -11.20 8.60
C GLY A 9 -2.90 -11.16 8.01
N GLU A 10 -2.70 -10.51 6.88
CA GLU A 10 -1.39 -10.32 6.26
C GLU A 10 -0.84 -8.92 6.54
N ASN A 11 0.50 -8.83 6.66
CA ASN A 11 1.21 -7.57 6.85
C ASN A 11 1.72 -7.07 5.49
N ILE A 12 1.22 -5.92 5.06
CA ILE A 12 1.57 -5.29 3.79
C ILE A 12 2.39 -4.02 4.08
N SER A 13 3.56 -3.90 3.45
CA SER A 13 4.36 -2.67 3.50
C SER A 13 3.79 -1.64 2.53
N SER A 14 3.29 -0.51 3.00
CA SER A 14 2.77 0.54 2.11
C SER A 14 3.86 1.08 1.18
N LEU A 15 5.09 1.20 1.69
CA LEU A 15 6.26 1.65 0.94
C LEU A 15 6.58 0.72 -0.24
N GLU A 16 6.49 -0.60 -0.05
CA GLU A 16 6.77 -1.56 -1.11
C GLU A 16 5.76 -1.43 -2.27
N VAL A 17 4.49 -1.19 -1.92
CA VAL A 17 3.42 -0.97 -2.89
C VAL A 17 3.62 0.37 -3.62
N GLU A 18 3.99 1.42 -2.91
CA GLU A 18 4.33 2.72 -3.51
C GLU A 18 5.50 2.59 -4.49
N GLU A 19 6.60 1.93 -4.09
CA GLU A 19 7.75 1.67 -4.96
C GLU A 19 7.36 0.87 -6.21
N ALA A 20 6.44 -0.09 -6.09
CA ALA A 20 5.91 -0.83 -7.23
C ALA A 20 5.13 0.09 -8.19
N LEU A 21 4.33 1.01 -7.66
CA LEU A 21 3.60 2.01 -8.45
C LEU A 21 4.55 2.99 -9.15
N TYR A 22 5.60 3.44 -8.45
CA TYR A 22 6.62 4.34 -9.01
C TYR A 22 7.43 3.73 -10.16
N LYS A 23 7.52 2.41 -10.25
CA LYS A 23 8.16 1.73 -11.39
C LYS A 23 7.34 1.86 -12.68
N HIS A 24 6.06 2.25 -12.59
CA HIS A 24 5.21 2.40 -13.76
C HIS A 24 5.43 3.78 -14.43
N PRO A 25 5.80 3.85 -15.71
CA PRO A 25 6.22 5.10 -16.36
C PRO A 25 5.11 6.17 -16.50
N ALA A 26 3.85 5.77 -16.33
CA ALA A 26 2.71 6.70 -16.33
C ALA A 26 2.34 7.23 -14.93
N VAL A 27 3.02 6.78 -13.87
CA VAL A 27 2.75 7.21 -12.49
C VAL A 27 3.72 8.33 -12.13
N LEU A 28 3.18 9.52 -11.84
CA LEU A 28 3.96 10.66 -11.39
C LEU A 28 4.19 10.63 -9.88
N GLU A 29 3.14 10.34 -9.11
CA GLU A 29 3.13 10.27 -7.65
C GLU A 29 2.14 9.20 -7.18
N ALA A 30 2.48 8.50 -6.10
CA ALA A 30 1.62 7.49 -5.48
C ALA A 30 1.75 7.53 -3.95
N ALA A 31 0.62 7.32 -3.27
CA ALA A 31 0.52 7.17 -1.83
C ALA A 31 -0.42 5.99 -1.50
N VAL A 32 -0.03 5.14 -0.56
CA VAL A 32 -0.78 3.93 -0.19
C VAL A 32 -1.28 4.03 1.24
N VAL A 33 -2.61 3.94 1.42
CA VAL A 33 -3.28 4.05 2.72
C VAL A 33 -4.25 2.90 2.92
N ALA A 34 -4.45 2.49 4.18
CA ALA A 34 -5.47 1.51 4.54
C ALA A 34 -6.87 2.12 4.39
N ARG A 35 -7.83 1.30 3.97
CA ARG A 35 -9.26 1.60 3.97
C ARG A 35 -9.99 0.55 4.83
N PRO A 36 -10.98 0.92 5.66
CA PRO A 36 -11.86 -0.05 6.30
C PRO A 36 -12.66 -0.82 5.25
N ASP A 37 -12.70 -2.14 5.35
CA ASP A 37 -13.51 -3.01 4.48
C ASP A 37 -14.56 -3.78 5.30
N GLU A 38 -15.75 -3.99 4.72
CA GLU A 38 -16.88 -4.64 5.40
C GLU A 38 -16.73 -6.17 5.48
N LYS A 39 -15.91 -6.77 4.62
CA LYS A 39 -15.63 -8.20 4.62
C LYS A 39 -14.33 -8.54 5.36
N TRP A 40 -13.38 -7.61 5.43
CA TRP A 40 -12.10 -7.78 6.12
C TRP A 40 -11.58 -6.52 6.82
#